data_AF-A0A955XKE9-F1
#
_entry.id   AF-A0A955XKE9-F1
#
_cell.length_a   1.000
_cell.length_b   1.000
_cell.length_c   1.000
_cell.angle_alpha   90.00
_cell.angle_beta   90.00
_cell.angle_gamma   90.00
#
_symmetry.space_group_name_H-M   'P 1'
#
loop_
_entity.id
_entity.type
_entity.pdbx_description
1 polymer ?
#
loop_
_entity_poly.entity_id
_entity_poly.type
_entity_poly.pdbx_seq_one_letter_code
_entity_poly.pdbx_strand_id
1 'polypeptide(L)'
;MAHADHFLTRLDRLAGREIELALELYRDPELLRTIVAASGLTDSAERLAISLDDPEEGPFLVVTREGAFVTCLGRGMRASNLPVVTRGQLEACGRRVARLRDKLALASRVKEQERKTRHMLRRLFEASDAVSRED
;
A
#
# COMPACT_ATOMS: atom_id res chain seq x y z
N MET A 1 -4.02 -12.12 -16.01
CA MET A 1 -5.39 -12.29 -15.46
C MET A 1 -5.59 -13.63 -14.73
N ALA A 2 -5.03 -14.76 -15.21
CA ALA A 2 -5.22 -16.08 -14.58
C ALA A 2 -4.73 -16.24 -13.11
N HIS A 3 -3.75 -15.45 -12.65
CA HIS A 3 -3.16 -15.63 -11.31
C HIS A 3 -4.02 -15.09 -10.16
N ALA A 4 -4.79 -14.02 -10.39
CA ALA A 4 -5.66 -13.42 -9.38
C ALA A 4 -6.89 -14.30 -9.08
N ASP A 5 -7.51 -14.88 -10.11
CA ASP A 5 -8.67 -15.76 -9.94
C ASP A 5 -8.33 -17.04 -9.17
N HIS A 6 -7.15 -17.61 -9.44
CA HIS A 6 -6.68 -18.80 -8.76
C HIS A 6 -6.31 -18.56 -7.29
N PHE A 7 -5.99 -17.32 -6.92
CA PHE A 7 -5.80 -16.90 -5.53
C PHE A 7 -7.13 -16.86 -4.76
N LEU A 8 -8.17 -16.25 -5.34
CA LEU A 8 -9.49 -16.13 -4.68
C LEU A 8 -10.10 -17.51 -4.37
N THR A 9 -9.92 -18.48 -5.26
CA THR A 9 -10.39 -19.87 -5.06
C THR A 9 -9.67 -20.59 -3.93
N ARG A 10 -8.47 -20.15 -3.53
CA ARG A 10 -7.63 -20.79 -2.49
C ARG A 10 -7.64 -20.08 -1.14
N LEU A 11 -8.51 -19.07 -0.97
CA LEU A 11 -8.73 -18.39 0.32
C LEU A 11 -9.34 -19.32 1.37
N ASP A 12 -9.98 -20.41 0.96
CA ASP A 12 -10.53 -21.47 1.81
C ASP A 12 -9.50 -22.12 2.75
N ARG A 13 -8.21 -22.00 2.43
CA ARG A 13 -7.09 -22.53 3.23
C ARG A 13 -6.67 -21.64 4.41
N LEU A 14 -7.27 -20.46 4.53
CA LEU A 14 -6.96 -19.46 5.54
C LEU A 14 -8.11 -19.36 6.56
N ALA A 15 -7.78 -19.04 7.80
CA ALA A 15 -8.75 -18.70 8.83
C ALA A 15 -9.27 -17.25 8.66
N GLY A 16 -10.41 -16.92 9.27
CA GLY A 16 -11.12 -15.65 9.02
C GLY A 16 -10.25 -14.38 9.12
N ARG A 17 -9.41 -14.27 10.15
CA ARG A 17 -8.50 -13.11 10.33
C ARG A 17 -7.41 -13.03 9.25
N GLU A 18 -6.96 -14.18 8.76
CA GLU A 18 -5.93 -14.29 7.72
C GLU A 18 -6.53 -13.96 6.34
N ILE A 19 -7.80 -14.33 6.11
CA ILE A 19 -8.57 -13.95 4.91
C ILE A 19 -8.73 -12.43 4.83
N GLU A 20 -9.12 -11.78 5.92
CA GLU A 20 -9.28 -10.33 5.97
C GLU A 20 -7.99 -9.62 5.54
N LEU A 21 -6.86 -10.00 6.14
CA LEU A 21 -5.55 -9.44 5.80
C LEU A 21 -5.16 -9.71 4.34
N ALA A 22 -5.41 -10.93 3.84
CA ALA A 22 -5.12 -11.27 2.45
C ALA A 22 -5.97 -10.44 1.47
N LEU A 23 -7.24 -10.18 1.80
CA LEU A 23 -8.14 -9.35 0.99
C LEU A 23 -7.78 -7.86 1.05
N GLU A 24 -7.33 -7.35 2.20
CA GLU A 24 -6.82 -5.99 2.32
C GLU A 24 -5.62 -5.77 1.39
N LEU A 25 -4.66 -6.70 1.40
CA LEU A 25 -3.50 -6.66 0.50
C LEU A 25 -3.90 -6.80 -0.97
N TYR A 26 -4.91 -7.61 -1.27
CA TYR A 26 -5.44 -7.78 -2.62
C TYR A 26 -6.07 -6.49 -3.17
N ARG A 27 -6.74 -5.72 -2.31
CA ARG A 27 -7.39 -4.45 -2.67
C ARG A 27 -6.41 -3.29 -2.85
N ASP A 28 -5.23 -3.33 -2.22
CA ASP A 28 -4.19 -2.29 -2.36
C ASP A 28 -2.89 -2.88 -2.97
N PRO A 29 -2.88 -3.14 -4.30
CA PRO A 29 -1.70 -3.69 -4.97
C PRO A 29 -0.50 -2.73 -4.97
N GLU A 30 -0.73 -1.42 -4.83
CA GLU A 30 0.36 -0.43 -4.71
C GLU A 30 1.08 -0.55 -3.36
N LEU A 31 0.32 -0.71 -2.27
CA LEU A 31 0.88 -0.96 -0.95
C LEU A 31 1.69 -2.26 -0.97
N LEU A 32 1.13 -3.33 -1.55
CA LEU A 32 1.83 -4.61 -1.68
C LEU A 32 3.15 -4.47 -2.43
N ARG A 33 3.15 -3.82 -3.61
CA ARG A 33 4.39 -3.52 -4.36
C ARG A 33 5.40 -2.72 -3.54
N THR A 34 4.92 -1.75 -2.78
CA THR A 34 5.78 -0.91 -1.93
C THR A 34 6.41 -1.72 -0.80
N ILE A 35 5.64 -2.60 -0.15
CA ILE A 35 6.15 -3.51 0.89
C ILE A 35 7.19 -4.46 0.30
N VAL A 36 6.87 -5.07 -0.85
CA VAL A 36 7.79 -5.97 -1.55
C VAL A 36 9.09 -5.23 -1.89
N ALA A 37 9.02 -4.03 -2.46
CA ALA A 37 10.20 -3.21 -2.75
C ALA A 37 11.00 -2.84 -1.50
N ALA A 38 10.32 -2.50 -0.39
CA ALA A 38 10.95 -2.07 0.85
C ALA A 38 11.54 -3.20 1.70
N SER A 39 11.16 -4.46 1.44
CA SER A 39 11.59 -5.62 2.23
C SER A 39 13.10 -5.93 2.13
N GLY A 40 13.83 -5.35 1.18
CA GLY A 40 15.28 -5.51 1.04
C GLY A 40 15.73 -6.94 0.70
N LEU A 41 14.79 -7.79 0.28
CA LEU A 41 15.06 -9.17 -0.12
C LEU A 41 15.89 -9.20 -1.41
N THR A 42 16.82 -10.14 -1.51
CA THR A 42 17.77 -10.29 -2.61
C THR A 42 17.05 -10.37 -3.96
N ASP A 43 17.55 -9.64 -4.97
CA ASP A 43 16.95 -9.54 -6.31
C ASP A 43 16.88 -10.87 -7.09
N SER A 44 17.44 -11.96 -6.55
CA SER A 44 17.45 -13.28 -7.18
C SER A 44 16.12 -14.06 -7.07
N ALA A 45 15.19 -13.64 -6.20
CA ALA A 45 13.93 -14.36 -5.99
C ALA A 45 12.77 -13.75 -6.79
N GLU A 46 12.26 -14.49 -7.78
CA GLU A 46 11.08 -14.10 -8.57
C GLU A 46 9.79 -14.01 -7.72
N ARG A 47 9.76 -14.74 -6.60
CA ARG A 47 8.61 -14.86 -5.70
C ARG A 47 9.06 -14.74 -4.25
N LEU A 48 8.14 -14.28 -3.42
CA LEU A 48 8.32 -14.17 -1.98
C LEU A 48 7.05 -14.62 -1.26
N ALA A 49 7.23 -15.01 0.00
CA ALA A 49 6.14 -15.37 0.88
C ALA A 49 5.94 -14.27 1.91
N ILE A 50 4.69 -13.91 2.18
CA ILE A 50 4.31 -12.98 3.24
C ILE A 50 3.63 -13.80 4.33
N SER A 51 4.23 -13.86 5.52
CA SER A 51 3.61 -14.49 6.67
C SER A 51 2.43 -13.64 7.15
N LEU A 52 1.27 -14.29 7.27
CA LEU A 52 0.04 -13.67 7.77
C LEU A 52 -0.07 -13.77 9.30
N ASP A 53 0.57 -14.76 9.91
CA ASP A 53 0.60 -14.98 11.35
C ASP A 53 2.00 -15.43 11.83
N ASP A 54 2.27 -16.74 11.79
CA ASP A 54 3.54 -17.30 12.23
C ASP A 54 4.60 -17.27 11.11
N PRO A 55 5.85 -16.82 11.37
CA PRO A 55 6.88 -16.73 10.34
C PRO A 55 7.44 -18.09 9.87
N GLU A 56 7.24 -19.17 10.64
CA GLU A 56 7.73 -20.51 10.32
C GLU A 56 6.60 -21.48 9.92
N GLU A 57 5.49 -21.47 10.66
CA GLU A 57 4.33 -22.32 10.42
C GLU A 57 3.32 -21.70 9.43
N GLY A 58 3.42 -20.40 9.19
CA GLY A 58 2.48 -19.67 8.35
C GLY A 58 1.16 -19.36 9.06
N PRO A 59 0.08 -19.12 8.31
CA PRO A 59 -0.04 -19.27 6.86
C PRO A 59 0.72 -18.20 6.08
N PHE A 60 0.99 -18.51 4.81
CA PHE A 60 1.75 -17.64 3.92
C PHE A 60 0.97 -17.26 2.67
N LEU A 61 1.13 -16.00 2.28
CA LEU A 61 0.68 -15.47 1.00
C LEU A 61 1.87 -15.42 0.04
N VAL A 62 1.81 -16.13 -1.08
CA VAL A 62 2.87 -16.12 -2.09
C VAL A 62 2.55 -15.09 -3.16
N VAL A 63 3.47 -14.16 -3.37
CA VAL A 63 3.36 -13.09 -4.37
C VAL A 63 4.62 -13.03 -5.23
N THR A 64 4.48 -12.47 -6.44
CA THR A 64 5.63 -12.16 -7.30
C THR A 64 6.33 -10.88 -6.84
N ARG A 65 7.53 -10.63 -7.37
CA ARG A 65 8.28 -9.39 -7.12
C ARG A 65 7.51 -8.13 -7.52
N GLU A 66 6.65 -8.23 -8.54
CA GLU A 66 5.79 -7.15 -9.04
C GLU A 66 4.49 -7.01 -8.23
N GLY A 67 4.34 -7.76 -7.13
CA GLY A 67 3.16 -7.74 -6.28
C GLY A 67 1.95 -8.46 -6.88
N ALA A 68 2.16 -9.39 -7.82
CA ALA A 68 1.06 -10.23 -8.31
C ALA A 68 0.81 -11.41 -7.37
N PHE A 69 -0.46 -11.70 -7.08
CA PHE A 69 -0.85 -12.82 -6.24
C PHE A 69 -0.63 -14.15 -6.96
N VAL A 70 0.04 -15.10 -6.31
CA VAL A 70 0.30 -16.43 -6.87
C VAL A 70 -0.56 -17.48 -6.17
N THR A 71 -0.46 -17.59 -4.84
CA THR A 71 -1.22 -18.59 -4.07
C THR A 71 -1.22 -18.34 -2.56
N CYS A 72 -2.08 -19.06 -1.84
CA CYS A 72 -2.10 -19.15 -0.38
C CYS A 72 -1.58 -20.52 0.08
N LEU A 73 -0.74 -20.51 1.12
CA LEU A 73 -0.29 -21.67 1.86
C LEU A 73 -0.96 -21.64 3.22
N GLY A 74 -1.71 -22.69 3.56
CA GLY A 74 -2.35 -22.83 4.87
C GLY A 74 -1.31 -23.07 5.98
N ARG A 75 -1.75 -23.01 7.23
CA ARG A 75 -0.89 -23.31 8.40
C ARG A 75 -0.27 -24.70 8.27
N GLY A 76 1.01 -24.81 8.62
CA GLY A 76 1.81 -26.04 8.50
C GLY A 76 2.36 -26.30 7.09
N MET A 77 1.95 -25.52 6.08
CA MET A 77 2.54 -25.59 4.74
C MET A 77 3.78 -24.69 4.65
N ARG A 78 4.91 -25.25 4.20
CA ARG A 78 6.18 -24.52 4.13
C ARG A 78 6.30 -23.70 2.85
N ALA A 79 6.75 -22.44 2.99
CA ALA A 79 7.13 -21.57 1.88
C ALA A 79 8.48 -21.94 1.22
N SER A 80 8.96 -23.17 1.43
CA SER A 80 10.26 -23.75 1.05
C SER A 80 11.01 -23.00 -0.06
N ASN A 81 12.19 -22.46 0.27
CA ASN A 81 13.10 -21.69 -0.60
C ASN A 81 12.64 -20.29 -1.03
N LEU A 82 11.50 -19.80 -0.56
CA LEU A 82 11.10 -18.41 -0.77
C LEU A 82 11.58 -17.52 0.38
N PRO A 83 12.05 -16.30 0.10
CA PRO A 83 12.26 -15.31 1.14
C PRO A 83 10.92 -14.97 1.80
N VAL A 84 10.92 -14.92 3.15
CA VAL A 84 9.72 -14.66 3.94
C VAL A 84 9.73 -13.23 4.48
N VAL A 85 8.70 -12.47 4.16
CA VAL A 85 8.37 -11.20 4.81
C VAL A 85 7.51 -11.53 6.03
N THR A 86 8.00 -11.23 7.22
CA THR A 86 7.27 -11.50 8.46
C THR A 86 6.11 -10.52 8.65
N ARG A 87 5.12 -10.90 9.48
CA ARG A 87 4.02 -10.02 9.85
C ARG A 87 4.50 -8.70 10.45
N GLY A 88 5.53 -8.73 11.30
CA GLY A 88 6.13 -7.52 11.87
C GLY A 88 6.77 -6.60 10.82
N GLN A 89 7.46 -7.16 9.83
CA GLN A 89 8.02 -6.39 8.71
C GLN A 89 6.92 -5.78 7.84
N LEU A 90 5.87 -6.56 7.56
CA LEU A 90 4.69 -6.11 6.82
C LEU A 90 4.04 -4.89 7.51
N GLU A 91 3.77 -4.99 8.80
CA GLU A 91 3.17 -3.89 9.57
C GLU A 91 4.08 -2.66 9.68
N ALA A 92 5.38 -2.86 9.89
CA ALA A 92 6.35 -1.77 9.94
C ALA A 92 6.39 -1.00 8.61
N CYS A 93 6.38 -1.72 7.49
CA CYS A 93 6.29 -1.11 6.16
C CYS A 93 4.96 -0.38 5.97
N GLY A 94 3.83 -1.02 6.33
CA GLY A 94 2.50 -0.42 6.24
C GLY A 94 2.38 0.90 7.02
N ARG A 95 2.86 0.94 8.27
CA ARG A 95 2.88 2.17 9.09
C ARG A 95 3.73 3.27 8.45
N ARG A 96 4.86 2.90 7.84
CA ARG A 96 5.74 3.86 7.14
C ARG A 96 5.06 4.44 5.91
N VAL A 97 4.41 3.61 5.10
CA VAL A 97 3.66 4.04 3.91
C VAL A 97 2.48 4.94 4.30
N ALA A 98 1.69 4.56 5.30
CA ALA A 98 0.58 5.38 5.81
C ALA A 98 1.08 6.76 6.25
N ARG A 99 2.14 6.82 7.05
CA ARG A 99 2.75 8.09 7.49
C ARG A 99 3.22 8.97 6.33
N LEU A 100 3.75 8.37 5.25
CA LEU A 100 4.16 9.12 4.05
C LEU A 100 2.95 9.66 3.28
N ARG A 101 1.91 8.84 3.08
CA ARG A 101 0.64 9.25 2.46
C ARG A 101 0.00 10.42 3.23
N ASP A 102 -0.03 10.36 4.55
CA ASP A 102 -0.57 11.43 5.41
C ASP A 102 0.21 12.75 5.26
N LYS A 103 1.55 12.69 5.26
CA LYS A 103 2.41 13.87 5.07
C LYS A 103 2.21 14.51 3.69
N LEU A 104 2.10 13.71 2.64
CA LEU A 104 1.83 14.20 1.28
C LEU A 104 0.44 14.83 1.14
N ALA A 105 -0.56 14.24 1.79
CA ALA A 105 -1.91 14.78 1.83
C ALA A 105 -1.95 16.14 2.54
N LEU A 106 -1.28 16.28 3.68
CA LEU A 106 -1.17 17.55 4.40
C LEU A 106 -0.43 18.61 3.58
N ALA A 107 0.70 18.26 2.98
CA ALA A 107 1.47 19.18 2.13
C ALA A 107 0.66 19.66 0.91
N SER A 108 -0.13 18.77 0.31
CA SER A 108 -1.02 19.12 -0.81
C SER A 108 -2.12 20.11 -0.39
N ARG A 109 -2.72 19.91 0.79
CA ARG A 109 -3.74 20.82 1.34
C ARG A 109 -3.20 22.22 1.63
N VAL A 110 -2.02 22.32 2.23
CA VAL A 110 -1.36 23.62 2.49
C VAL A 110 -1.10 24.36 1.19
N LYS A 111 -0.54 23.68 0.18
CA LYS A 111 -0.30 24.27 -1.14
C LYS A 111 -1.61 24.72 -1.82
N GLU A 112 -2.68 23.96 -1.67
CA GLU A 112 -4.00 24.32 -2.22
C GLU A 112 -4.56 25.57 -1.52
N GLN A 113 -4.46 25.64 -0.19
CA GLN A 113 -4.88 26.81 0.58
C GLN A 113 -4.08 28.06 0.21
N GLU A 114 -2.75 27.96 0.10
CA GLU A 114 -1.90 29.08 -0.33
C GLU A 114 -2.29 29.60 -1.73
N ARG A 115 -2.57 28.69 -2.68
CA ARG A 115 -3.03 29.05 -4.03
C ARG A 115 -4.37 29.77 -3.98
N LYS A 116 -5.33 29.28 -3.19
CA LYS A 116 -6.65 29.91 -3.02
C LYS A 116 -6.53 31.30 -2.40
N THR A 117 -5.73 31.44 -1.34
CA THR A 117 -5.47 32.74 -0.70
C THR A 117 -4.84 33.74 -1.67
N ARG A 118 -3.83 33.31 -2.44
CA ARG A 118 -3.20 34.15 -3.47
C ARG A 118 -4.18 34.58 -4.55
N HIS A 119 -5.05 33.67 -4.99
CA HIS A 119 -6.08 33.96 -5.98
C HIS A 119 -7.13 34.97 -5.46
N MET A 120 -7.56 34.83 -4.20
CA MET A 120 -8.47 35.79 -3.57
C MET A 120 -7.84 37.18 -3.40
N LEU A 121 -6.59 37.25 -2.91
CA LEU A 121 -5.86 38.51 -2.79
C LEU A 121 -5.71 39.21 -4.14
N ARG A 122 -5.34 38.47 -5.19
CA ARG A 122 -5.23 39.01 -6.55
C ARG A 122 -6.57 39.59 -7.03
N ARG A 123 -7.69 38.89 -6.82
CA ARG A 123 -9.02 39.40 -7.18
C ARG A 123 -9.40 40.66 -6.39
N LEU A 124 -9.05 40.73 -5.11
CA LEU A 124 -9.28 41.91 -4.27
C LEU A 124 -8.49 43.12 -4.78
N PHE A 125 -7.21 42.95 -5.09
CA PHE A 125 -6.39 44.03 -5.66
C PHE A 125 -6.88 44.47 -7.03
N GLU A 126 -7.20 43.54 -7.93
CA GLU A 126 -7.74 43.85 -9.27
C GLU A 126 -9.11 44.54 -9.19
N ALA A 127 -9.97 44.17 -8.23
CA ALA A 127 -11.26 44.82 -8.00
C ALA A 127 -11.12 46.18 -7.30
N SER A 128 -10.10 46.36 -6.45
CA SER A 128 -9.82 47.63 -5.78
C SER A 128 -9.46 48.75 -6.76
N ASP A 129 -8.76 48.41 -7.86
CA ASP A 129 -8.45 49.36 -8.94
C ASP A 129 -9.71 49.85 -9.68
N ALA A 130 -10.78 49.05 -9.68
CA ALA A 130 -12.08 49.44 -10.25
C ALA A 130 -12.93 50.29 -9.30
N VAL A 131 -12.70 50.19 -7.98
CA VAL A 131 -13.43 50.95 -6.95
C VAL A 131 -12.74 52.29 -6.63
N SER A 132 -11.42 52.40 -6.81
CA SER A 132 -10.67 53.64 -6.52
C SER A 132 -10.76 54.70 -7.62
N ARG A 133 -11.55 54.45 -8.68
CA ARG A 133 -11.91 55.43 -9.71
C ARG A 133 -13.34 55.93 -9.44
N GLU A 134 -13.48 56.78 -8.44
CA GLU A 134 -14.65 57.66 -8.34
C GLU A 134 -14.29 59.02 -8.97
N ASP A 135 -15.27 59.59 -9.66
CA ASP A 135 -15.25 60.86 -10.41
C ASP A 135 -14.80 62.10 -9.58
#